data_AF-A0A956Y7B2-F1
#
_entry.id   AF-A0A956Y7B2-F1
#
_cell.length_a   1.000
_cell.length_b   1.000
_cell.length_c   1.000
_cell.angle_alpha   90.00
_cell.angle_beta   90.00
_cell.angle_gamma   90.00
#
_symmetry.space_group_name_H-M   'P 1'
#
loop_
_entity.id
_entity.type
_entity.pdbx_description
1 polymer ?
#
loop_
_entity_poly.entity_id
_entity_poly.type
_entity_poly.pdbx_seq_one_letter_code
_entity_poly.pdbx_strand_id
1 'polypeptide(L)'
;MLTRHAANPLISPKDVKPSRLDWNVIGTFNAGACTYKDEILLLLRVAERPISSDENIILCPYFVDGELVIDRVRKGDPDYFTDDPRLVQHRKTGLLRLTSISHLRLARSTDGVHFTVDEQPWLSATDPFEA
;
A
#
# COMPACT_ATOMS: atom_id res chain seq x y z
N MET A 1 10.01 24.68 16.93
CA MET A 1 8.56 24.37 16.82
C MET A 1 8.31 23.90 15.40
N LEU A 2 7.62 22.77 15.22
CA LEU A 2 7.32 22.23 13.89
C LEU A 2 5.93 22.73 13.47
N THR A 3 5.88 23.53 12.40
CA THR A 3 4.63 24.09 11.88
C THR A 3 4.11 23.19 10.77
N ARG A 4 2.86 22.75 10.88
CA ARG A 4 2.22 21.96 9.82
C ARG A 4 1.87 22.87 8.65
N HIS A 5 2.14 22.41 7.43
CA HIS A 5 1.73 23.13 6.23
C HIS A 5 0.20 23.10 6.08
N ALA A 6 -0.40 24.21 5.62
CA ALA A 6 -1.85 24.33 5.46
C ALA A 6 -2.43 23.41 4.38
N ALA A 7 -1.61 23.04 3.39
CA ALA A 7 -1.99 22.11 2.33
C ALA A 7 -1.98 20.63 2.75
N ASN A 8 -1.68 20.30 4.01
CA ASN A 8 -1.73 18.91 4.46
C ASN A 8 -3.16 18.34 4.36
N PRO A 9 -3.32 17.06 3.93
CA PRO A 9 -2.27 16.16 3.44
C PRO A 9 -1.76 16.54 2.04
N LEU A 10 -0.43 16.54 1.84
CA LEU A 10 0.17 16.91 0.55
C LEU A 10 -0.15 15.90 -0.57
N ILE A 11 -0.25 14.61 -0.22
CA ILE A 11 -0.60 13.52 -1.13
C ILE A 11 -1.49 12.55 -0.37
N SER A 12 -2.60 12.16 -0.99
CA SER A 12 -3.59 11.25 -0.44
C SER A 12 -3.89 10.10 -1.42
N PRO A 13 -4.55 9.01 -0.97
CA PRO A 13 -4.84 7.86 -1.85
C PRO A 13 -5.57 8.20 -3.15
N LYS A 14 -6.45 9.22 -3.14
CA LYS A 14 -7.19 9.67 -4.33
C LYS A 14 -6.30 10.32 -5.40
N ASP A 15 -5.10 10.75 -5.03
CA ASP A 15 -4.16 11.43 -5.93
C ASP A 15 -3.26 10.42 -6.67
N VAL A 16 -3.42 9.11 -6.39
CA VAL A 16 -2.61 8.03 -6.94
C VAL A 16 -3.52 6.99 -7.59
N LYS A 17 -3.28 6.70 -8.88
CA LYS A 17 -3.99 5.63 -9.59
C LYS A 17 -3.51 4.26 -9.08
N PRO A 18 -4.40 3.27 -8.87
CA PRO A 18 -3.96 1.94 -8.49
C PRO A 18 -3.10 1.32 -9.60
N SER A 19 -2.15 0.48 -9.23
CA SER A 19 -1.28 -0.25 -10.16
C SER A 19 -2.07 -1.24 -11.03
N ARG A 20 -3.24 -1.66 -10.54
CA ARG A 20 -4.17 -2.55 -11.22
C ARG A 20 -5.61 -2.08 -11.08
N LEU A 21 -6.44 -2.32 -12.10
CA LEU A 21 -7.85 -1.89 -12.10
C LEU A 21 -8.73 -2.67 -11.12
N ASP A 22 -8.34 -3.90 -10.77
CA ASP A 22 -9.03 -4.76 -9.80
C ASP A 22 -8.62 -4.46 -8.34
N TRP A 23 -7.91 -3.34 -8.09
CA TRP A 23 -7.33 -2.95 -6.81
C TRP A 23 -7.67 -1.51 -6.44
N ASN A 24 -7.59 -1.20 -5.15
CA ASN A 24 -7.75 0.15 -4.61
C ASN A 24 -6.49 0.59 -3.86
N VAL A 25 -6.06 1.84 -4.07
CA VAL A 25 -5.07 2.49 -3.21
C VAL A 25 -5.73 2.81 -1.87
N ILE A 26 -5.18 2.26 -0.79
CA ILE A 26 -5.68 2.48 0.57
C ILE A 26 -4.77 3.37 1.41
N GLY A 27 -3.54 3.64 0.95
CA GLY A 27 -2.59 4.48 1.66
C GLY A 27 -1.46 5.01 0.78
N THR A 28 -1.08 6.26 1.04
CA THR A 28 0.10 6.94 0.46
C THR A 28 0.87 7.60 1.61
N PHE A 29 1.87 6.92 2.16
CA PHE A 29 2.45 7.30 3.45
C PHE A 29 3.93 6.87 3.58
N ASN A 30 4.53 7.14 4.74
CA ASN A 30 5.90 6.73 5.11
C ASN A 30 6.95 7.00 4.02
N ALA A 31 6.91 8.20 3.44
CA ALA A 31 7.78 8.56 2.34
C ALA A 31 9.23 8.70 2.79
N GLY A 32 10.16 8.14 2.02
CA GLY A 32 11.55 8.61 2.03
C GLY A 32 11.62 9.98 1.36
N ALA A 33 12.46 10.89 1.84
CA ALA A 33 12.58 12.24 1.29
C ALA A 33 14.03 12.58 0.98
N CYS A 34 14.29 13.15 -0.20
CA CYS A 34 15.60 13.68 -0.58
C CYS A 34 15.47 14.86 -1.56
N THR A 35 16.58 15.54 -1.81
CA THR A 35 16.68 16.55 -2.87
C THR A 35 17.55 16.02 -4.00
N TYR A 36 17.14 16.24 -5.26
CA TYR A 36 17.92 15.86 -6.43
C TYR A 36 17.64 16.83 -7.59
N LYS A 37 18.69 17.43 -8.16
CA LYS A 37 18.60 18.37 -9.30
C LYS A 37 17.51 19.45 -9.11
N ASP A 38 17.59 20.16 -7.98
CA ASP A 38 16.67 21.25 -7.61
C ASP A 38 15.20 20.82 -7.39
N GLU A 39 14.91 19.52 -7.35
CA GLU A 39 13.62 18.97 -6.97
C GLU A 39 13.67 18.33 -5.57
N ILE A 40 12.53 18.40 -4.89
CA ILE A 40 12.22 17.60 -3.69
C ILE A 40 11.56 16.32 -4.18
N LEU A 41 12.16 15.19 -3.81
CA LEU A 41 11.66 13.86 -4.13
C LEU A 41 11.06 13.22 -2.89
N LEU A 42 9.87 12.63 -3.05
CA LEU A 42 9.28 11.72 -2.08
C LEU A 42 9.20 10.33 -2.70
N LEU A 43 9.79 9.35 -2.03
CA LEU A 43 9.59 7.95 -2.35
C LEU A 43 8.48 7.38 -1.48
N LEU A 44 7.26 7.45 -1.99
CA LEU A 44 6.02 7.13 -1.29
C LEU A 44 5.85 5.63 -1.16
N ARG A 45 5.53 5.14 0.04
CA ARG A 45 4.92 3.82 0.19
C ARG A 45 3.45 3.93 -0.21
N VAL A 46 3.09 3.23 -1.27
CA VAL A 46 1.71 3.12 -1.74
C VAL A 46 1.20 1.73 -1.37
N ALA A 47 0.19 1.66 -0.52
CA ALA A 47 -0.46 0.40 -0.14
C ALA A 47 -1.72 0.21 -0.98
N GLU A 48 -1.86 -0.94 -1.62
CA GLU A 48 -3.00 -1.31 -2.45
C GLU A 48 -3.65 -2.60 -1.95
N ARG A 49 -4.97 -2.69 -2.09
CA ARG A 49 -5.75 -3.88 -1.69
C ARG A 49 -6.61 -4.38 -2.87
N PRO A 50 -6.65 -5.70 -3.13
CA PRO A 50 -7.57 -6.28 -4.10
C PRO A 50 -9.04 -5.97 -3.76
N ILE A 51 -9.86 -5.74 -4.77
CA ILE A 51 -11.29 -5.50 -4.59
C ILE A 51 -12.00 -6.85 -4.44
N SER A 52 -12.66 -7.06 -3.30
CA SER A 52 -13.53 -8.22 -3.12
C SER A 52 -14.94 -7.91 -3.62
N SER A 53 -15.54 -8.85 -4.38
CA SER A 53 -16.96 -8.81 -4.73
C SER A 53 -17.88 -9.30 -3.61
N ASP A 54 -17.33 -9.90 -2.56
CA ASP A 54 -18.04 -10.35 -1.37
C ASP A 54 -17.45 -9.65 -0.13
N GLU A 55 -18.27 -8.86 0.55
CA GLU A 55 -17.88 -8.12 1.76
C GLU A 55 -17.48 -9.02 2.93
N ASN A 56 -17.87 -10.30 2.90
CA ASN A 56 -17.51 -11.30 3.92
C ASN A 56 -16.18 -11.99 3.61
N ILE A 57 -15.53 -11.67 2.49
CA ILE A 57 -14.22 -12.22 2.12
C ILE A 57 -13.14 -11.15 2.24
N ILE A 58 -12.11 -11.48 3.00
CA ILE A 58 -10.85 -10.73 3.08
C ILE A 58 -9.89 -11.35 2.07
N LEU A 59 -9.35 -10.53 1.18
CA LEU A 59 -8.34 -10.91 0.21
C LEU A 59 -6.96 -10.55 0.75
N CYS A 60 -6.06 -11.53 0.78
CA CYS A 60 -4.72 -11.37 1.32
C CYS A 60 -3.69 -11.62 0.20
N PRO A 61 -3.22 -10.56 -0.49
CA PRO A 61 -2.26 -10.70 -1.58
C PRO A 61 -0.84 -10.91 -1.05
N TYR A 62 -0.05 -11.73 -1.75
CA TYR A 62 1.39 -11.89 -1.55
C TYR A 62 2.03 -12.47 -2.82
N PHE A 63 3.35 -12.35 -2.98
CA PHE A 63 4.07 -12.96 -4.10
C PHE A 63 4.71 -14.29 -3.71
N VAL A 64 4.78 -15.24 -4.65
CA VAL A 64 5.58 -16.47 -4.56
C VAL A 64 6.30 -16.63 -5.89
N ASP A 65 7.63 -16.66 -5.87
CA ASP A 65 8.46 -16.79 -7.08
C ASP A 65 8.09 -15.78 -8.20
N GLY A 66 7.78 -14.53 -7.81
CA GLY A 66 7.36 -13.46 -8.73
C GLY A 66 5.90 -13.51 -9.18
N GLU A 67 5.14 -14.54 -8.78
CA GLU A 67 3.72 -14.70 -9.11
C GLU A 67 2.82 -14.22 -7.97
N LEU A 68 1.80 -13.44 -8.32
CA LEU A 68 0.82 -12.92 -7.36
C LEU A 68 -0.14 -14.03 -6.93
N VAL A 69 -0.19 -14.29 -5.63
CA VAL A 69 -1.15 -15.19 -4.99
C VAL A 69 -2.09 -14.39 -4.10
N ILE A 70 -3.37 -14.78 -4.05
CA ILE A 70 -4.39 -14.14 -3.22
C ILE A 70 -5.10 -15.19 -2.38
N ASP A 71 -4.78 -15.24 -1.09
CA ASP A 71 -5.52 -16.05 -0.13
C ASP A 71 -6.89 -15.40 0.14
N ARG A 72 -7.91 -16.24 0.34
CA ARG A 72 -9.28 -15.81 0.65
C ARG A 72 -9.67 -16.29 2.04
N VAL A 73 -9.95 -15.35 2.93
CA VAL A 73 -10.38 -15.66 4.30
C VAL A 73 -11.77 -15.13 4.55
N ARG A 74 -12.66 -15.97 5.10
CA ARG A 74 -14.01 -15.55 5.48
C ARG A 74 -13.98 -14.79 6.80
N LYS A 75 -14.68 -13.66 6.86
CA LYS A 75 -14.93 -12.95 8.13
C LYS A 75 -15.67 -13.88 9.10
N GLY A 76 -15.19 -13.96 10.33
CA GLY A 76 -15.76 -14.83 11.36
C GLY A 76 -15.37 -16.31 11.25
N ASP A 77 -14.44 -16.66 10.35
CA ASP A 77 -13.85 -18.00 10.33
C ASP A 77 -13.16 -18.30 11.68
N PRO A 78 -13.53 -19.40 12.38
CA PRO A 78 -12.99 -19.72 13.69
C PRO A 78 -11.51 -20.07 13.67
N ASP A 79 -10.91 -20.39 12.52
CA ASP A 79 -9.47 -20.67 12.40
C ASP A 79 -8.62 -19.40 12.25
N TYR A 80 -9.23 -18.21 12.13
CA TYR A 80 -8.52 -16.94 11.91
C TYR A 80 -8.87 -15.85 12.94
N PHE A 81 -7.89 -14.97 13.19
CA PHE A 81 -8.09 -13.65 13.80
C PHE A 81 -8.15 -12.60 12.67
N THR A 82 -9.21 -11.80 12.66
CA THR A 82 -9.48 -10.80 11.60
C THR A 82 -9.86 -9.43 12.17
N ASP A 83 -9.49 -9.15 13.42
CA ASP A 83 -9.89 -7.91 14.13
C ASP A 83 -9.09 -6.68 13.66
N ASP A 84 -7.83 -6.88 13.24
CA ASP A 84 -7.01 -5.83 12.63
C ASP A 84 -7.28 -5.78 11.12
N PRO A 85 -7.72 -4.65 10.55
CA PRO A 85 -8.05 -4.55 9.13
C PRO A 85 -6.84 -4.67 8.20
N ARG A 86 -5.61 -4.71 8.73
CA ARG A 86 -4.36 -4.79 7.95
C ARG A 86 -3.82 -6.20 7.83
N LEU A 87 -4.26 -7.12 8.68
CA LEU A 87 -3.72 -8.47 8.72
C LEU A 87 -4.76 -9.52 9.07
N VAL A 88 -4.47 -10.74 8.66
CA VAL A 88 -5.18 -11.94 9.06
C VAL A 88 -4.17 -12.90 9.66
N GLN A 89 -4.49 -13.46 10.82
CA GLN A 89 -3.63 -14.43 11.48
C GLN A 89 -4.33 -15.78 11.64
N HIS A 90 -3.71 -16.85 11.17
CA HIS A 90 -4.19 -18.20 11.44
C HIS A 90 -3.94 -18.56 12.91
N ARG A 91 -4.98 -18.98 13.63
CA ARG A 91 -4.93 -19.19 15.10
C ARG A 91 -3.97 -20.29 15.54
N LYS A 92 -3.96 -21.43 14.83
CA LYS A 92 -3.13 -22.59 15.21
C LYS A 92 -1.66 -22.45 14.81
N THR A 93 -1.39 -22.05 13.57
CA THR A 93 -0.02 -21.96 13.04
C THR A 93 0.66 -20.62 13.36
N GLY A 94 -0.11 -19.59 13.73
CA GLY A 94 0.38 -18.22 13.91
C GLY A 94 0.70 -17.51 12.59
N LEU A 95 0.44 -18.15 11.44
CA LEU A 95 0.76 -17.62 10.11
C LEU A 95 0.05 -16.28 9.89
N LEU A 96 0.82 -15.25 9.55
CA LEU A 96 0.34 -13.92 9.25
C LEU A 96 0.24 -13.69 7.74
N ARG A 97 -0.79 -12.96 7.35
CA ARG A 97 -1.02 -12.44 6.00
C ARG A 97 -1.42 -10.99 6.09
N LEU A 98 -0.91 -10.15 5.20
CA LEU A 98 -1.42 -8.79 5.06
C LEU A 98 -2.62 -8.76 4.13
N THR A 99 -3.49 -7.79 4.33
CA THR A 99 -4.67 -7.54 3.48
C THR A 99 -4.38 -6.56 2.35
N SER A 100 -3.12 -6.19 2.16
CA SER A 100 -2.66 -5.22 1.17
C SER A 100 -1.23 -5.53 0.79
N ILE A 101 -0.83 -5.12 -0.40
CA ILE A 101 0.56 -5.12 -0.84
C ILE A 101 1.06 -3.68 -0.94
N SER A 102 2.36 -3.46 -0.72
CA SER A 102 2.96 -2.14 -0.94
C SER A 102 3.95 -2.14 -2.10
N HIS A 103 4.06 -0.99 -2.78
CA HIS A 103 5.15 -0.67 -3.68
C HIS A 103 5.59 0.77 -3.44
N LEU A 104 6.73 1.15 -4.01
CA LEU A 104 7.25 2.52 -3.90
C LEU A 104 6.95 3.31 -5.18
N ARG A 105 6.43 4.53 -5.03
CA ARG A 105 6.28 5.48 -6.13
C ARG A 105 7.05 6.75 -5.88
N LEU A 106 7.67 7.26 -6.94
CA LEU A 106 8.35 8.54 -6.89
C LEU A 106 7.32 9.67 -7.04
N ALA A 107 7.47 10.71 -6.23
CA ALA A 107 6.77 11.96 -6.39
C ALA A 107 7.75 13.14 -6.37
N ARG A 108 7.52 14.14 -7.22
CA ARG A 108 8.43 15.27 -7.44
C ARG A 108 7.74 16.59 -7.17
N SER A 109 8.47 17.53 -6.58
CA SER A 109 8.02 18.90 -6.35
C SER A 109 9.18 19.87 -6.44
N THR A 110 8.92 21.08 -6.95
CA THR A 110 9.89 22.19 -6.95
C THR A 110 9.65 23.18 -5.81
N ASP A 111 8.47 23.15 -5.18
CA ASP A 111 8.09 24.06 -4.09
C ASP A 111 7.90 23.35 -2.73
N GLY A 112 7.99 22.03 -2.71
CA GLY A 112 7.86 21.20 -1.51
C GLY A 112 6.41 21.03 -1.02
N VAL A 113 5.43 21.47 -1.80
CA VAL A 113 4.01 21.48 -1.45
C VAL A 113 3.18 20.74 -2.50
N HIS A 114 3.38 21.06 -3.78
CA HIS A 114 2.65 20.46 -4.88
C HIS A 114 3.49 19.35 -5.51
N PHE A 115 3.04 18.12 -5.35
CA PHE A 115 3.75 16.93 -5.83
C PHE A 115 3.06 16.31 -7.05
N THR A 116 3.84 15.95 -8.05
CA THR A 116 3.42 15.07 -9.14
C THR A 116 3.89 13.66 -8.82
N VAL A 117 2.97 12.71 -8.70
CA VAL A 117 3.28 11.29 -8.46
C VAL A 117 3.39 10.57 -9.79
N ASP A 118 4.45 9.78 -9.96
CA ASP A 118 4.62 8.94 -11.16
C ASP A 118 3.47 7.91 -11.26
N GLU A 119 3.00 7.66 -12.49
CA GLU A 119 1.88 6.74 -12.71
C GLU A 119 2.24 5.29 -12.39
N GLN A 120 3.48 4.89 -12.66
CA GLN A 120 3.96 3.52 -12.49
C GLN A 120 4.77 3.37 -11.19
N PRO A 121 4.75 2.16 -10.57
CA PRO A 121 5.68 1.82 -9.50
C PRO A 121 7.14 2.05 -9.90
N TRP A 122 7.91 2.63 -8.99
CA TRP A 122 9.36 2.76 -9.14
C TRP A 122 10.09 1.51 -8.64
N LEU A 123 9.58 0.92 -7.55
CA LEU A 123 10.01 -0.37 -7.02
C LEU A 123 8.76 -1.18 -6.63
N SER A 124 8.61 -2.36 -7.21
CA SER A 124 7.51 -3.30 -6.94
C SER A 124 7.98 -4.47 -6.11
N ALA A 125 7.05 -5.10 -5.39
CA ALA A 125 7.29 -6.36 -4.72
C ALA A 125 7.56 -7.49 -5.72
N THR A 126 8.46 -8.40 -5.35
CA THR A 126 8.91 -9.55 -6.12
C THR A 126 8.92 -10.83 -5.29
N ASP A 127 8.89 -10.73 -3.96
CA ASP A 127 8.92 -11.87 -3.04
C ASP A 127 7.82 -11.83 -1.95
N PRO A 128 7.61 -12.92 -1.18
CA PRO A 128 6.55 -13.00 -0.18
C PRO A 128 6.68 -12.05 1.02
N PHE A 129 7.86 -11.48 1.26
CA PHE A 129 8.16 -10.59 2.39
C PHE A 129 8.05 -9.10 2.02
N GLU A 130 7.94 -8.80 0.73
CA GLU A 130 7.77 -7.45 0.18
C GLU A 130 6.28 -7.02 0.11
N ALA A 131 5.37 -7.87 0.61
CA ALA A 131 3.93 -7.60 0.70
C ALA A 131 3.55 -6.80 1.95
#